data_AF-I9PZP8-F1
#
_entry.id   AF-I9PZP8-F1
#
_cell.length_a   1.000
_cell.length_b   1.000
_cell.length_c   1.000
_cell.angle_alpha   90.00
_cell.angle_beta   90.00
_cell.angle_gamma   90.00
#
_symmetry.space_group_name_H-M   'P 1'
#
loop_
_entity.id
_entity.type
_entity.pdbx_description
1 polymer ?
#
loop_
_entity_poly.entity_id
_entity_poly.type
_entity_poly.pdbx_seq_one_letter_code
_entity_poly.pdbx_strand_id
1 'polypeptide(L)'
;MDYKKLDLPNINYPSKEQLEAFKTAFDAFLETNPQENENHQNDAFNDLLKGVFKYKVKPTKRIDSAILNDNDKVEVIIEFKALKNPNEFIKKGDLNVKAFHESLFYYLIERKNGNNNLKHLILATIKEL
;
A
#
# COMPACT_ATOMS: atom_id res chain seq x y z
N MET A 1 -22.89 6.82 -30.84
CA MET A 1 -22.25 5.54 -30.49
C MET A 1 -22.93 5.06 -29.22
N ASP A 2 -23.70 3.98 -29.30
CA ASP A 2 -24.30 3.37 -28.12
C ASP A 2 -23.20 2.65 -27.33
N TYR A 3 -22.92 3.12 -26.12
CA TYR A 3 -21.98 2.47 -25.23
C TYR A 3 -22.54 1.10 -24.81
N LYS A 4 -22.00 0.03 -25.37
CA LYS A 4 -22.18 -1.32 -24.81
C LYS A 4 -21.49 -1.36 -23.45
N LYS A 5 -22.29 -1.44 -22.39
CA LYS A 5 -21.81 -1.75 -21.05
C LYS A 5 -21.13 -3.12 -21.12
N LEU A 6 -19.81 -3.17 -20.91
CA LEU A 6 -19.10 -4.44 -20.80
C LEU A 6 -19.50 -5.08 -19.46
N ASP A 7 -20.26 -6.17 -19.52
CA ASP A 7 -20.52 -7.02 -18.36
C ASP A 7 -19.24 -7.83 -18.06
N LEU A 8 -18.30 -7.21 -17.33
CA LEU A 8 -17.15 -7.90 -16.78
C LEU A 8 -17.62 -8.77 -15.61
N PRO A 9 -17.37 -10.10 -15.61
CA PRO A 9 -17.96 -11.05 -14.68
C PRO A 9 -17.44 -10.95 -13.23
N ASN A 10 -16.75 -9.86 -12.87
CA ASN A 10 -16.11 -9.70 -11.57
C ASN A 10 -16.03 -8.24 -11.10
N ILE A 11 -16.99 -7.38 -11.49
CA ILE A 11 -17.07 -6.04 -10.92
C ILE A 11 -17.84 -6.10 -9.60
N ASN A 12 -17.10 -6.22 -8.50
CA ASN A 12 -17.66 -6.03 -7.17
C ASN A 12 -17.70 -4.52 -6.87
N TYR A 13 -18.87 -3.90 -7.07
CA TYR A 13 -19.08 -2.50 -6.70
C TYR A 13 -19.20 -2.40 -5.17
N PRO A 14 -18.51 -1.45 -4.53
CA PRO A 14 -18.64 -1.27 -3.09
C PRO A 14 -20.07 -0.86 -2.73
N SER A 15 -20.60 -1.42 -1.65
CA SER A 15 -21.87 -0.99 -1.08
C SER A 15 -21.77 0.41 -0.49
N LYS A 16 -22.92 1.06 -0.25
CA LYS A 16 -22.95 2.36 0.43
C LYS A 16 -22.27 2.30 1.81
N GLU A 17 -22.50 1.21 2.54
CA GLU A 17 -21.89 0.99 3.86
C GLU A 17 -20.36 0.85 3.77
N GLN A 18 -19.85 0.15 2.74
CA GLN A 18 -18.41 0.03 2.50
C GLN A 18 -17.78 1.38 2.13
N LEU A 19 -18.49 2.21 1.36
CA LEU A 19 -18.03 3.57 1.02
C LEU A 19 -18.00 4.49 2.25
N GLU A 20 -19.02 4.45 3.12
CA GLU A 20 -19.03 5.22 4.37
C GLU A 20 -17.95 4.76 5.35
N ALA A 21 -17.73 3.44 5.45
CA ALA A 21 -16.64 2.87 6.26
C ALA A 21 -15.27 3.28 5.72
N PHE A 22 -15.08 3.25 4.40
CA PHE A 22 -13.87 3.74 3.75
C PHE A 22 -13.65 5.23 4.06
N LYS A 23 -14.66 6.07 3.84
CA LYS A 23 -14.58 7.51 4.10
C LYS A 23 -14.19 7.79 5.55
N THR A 24 -14.86 7.16 6.51
CA THR A 24 -14.57 7.36 7.93
C THR A 24 -13.13 6.97 8.30
N ALA A 25 -12.67 5.81 7.81
CA ALA A 25 -11.31 5.36 8.07
C ALA A 25 -10.26 6.21 7.33
N PHE A 26 -10.58 6.69 6.13
CA PHE A 26 -9.72 7.56 5.36
C PHE A 26 -9.59 8.94 6.00
N ASP A 27 -10.68 9.53 6.48
CA ASP A 27 -10.67 10.78 7.25
C ASP A 27 -9.79 10.63 8.50
N ALA A 28 -9.94 9.53 9.25
CA ALA A 28 -9.08 9.25 10.41
C ALA A 28 -7.59 9.09 10.03
N PHE A 29 -7.31 8.46 8.89
CA PHE A 29 -5.95 8.36 8.37
C PHE A 29 -5.38 9.74 8.00
N LEU A 30 -6.16 10.64 7.41
CA LEU A 30 -5.71 12.00 7.05
C LEU A 30 -5.40 12.88 8.28
N GLU A 31 -5.99 12.59 9.43
CA GLU A 31 -5.68 13.25 10.71
C GLU A 31 -4.33 12.80 11.31
N THR A 32 -3.65 11.82 10.71
CA THR A 32 -2.32 11.39 11.16
C THR A 32 -1.33 12.55 11.06
N ASN A 33 -0.72 12.90 12.20
CA ASN A 33 0.21 14.01 12.29
C ASN A 33 1.40 13.85 11.30
N PRO A 34 1.55 14.75 10.31
CA PRO A 34 2.62 14.63 9.31
C PRO A 34 4.05 14.77 9.88
N GLN A 35 4.18 15.27 11.11
CA GLN A 35 5.46 15.39 11.83
C GLN A 35 5.87 14.12 12.58
N GLU A 36 4.99 13.11 12.63
CA GLU A 36 5.33 11.82 13.20
C GLU A 36 6.43 11.10 12.41
N ASN A 37 6.99 10.06 13.02
CA ASN A 37 7.95 9.21 12.34
C ASN A 37 7.30 8.24 11.35
N GLU A 38 8.13 7.64 10.50
CA GLU A 38 7.74 6.71 9.44
C GLU A 38 6.87 5.55 9.95
N ASN A 39 7.21 4.99 11.12
CA ASN A 39 6.47 3.87 11.69
C ASN A 39 5.03 4.24 12.04
N HIS A 40 4.82 5.41 12.66
CA HIS A 40 3.47 5.86 13.02
C HIS A 40 2.61 6.13 11.77
N GLN A 41 3.19 6.72 10.73
CA GLN A 41 2.48 6.98 9.48
C GLN A 41 2.15 5.68 8.73
N ASN A 42 3.10 4.74 8.70
CA ASN A 42 2.90 3.39 8.17
C ASN A 42 1.81 2.64 8.94
N ASP A 43 1.81 2.71 10.27
CA ASP A 43 0.80 2.04 11.10
C ASP A 43 -0.61 2.58 10.84
N ALA A 44 -0.79 3.90 10.72
CA ALA A 44 -2.06 4.49 10.34
C ALA A 44 -2.55 4.00 8.96
N PHE A 45 -1.64 3.91 7.99
CA PHE A 45 -1.97 3.36 6.66
C PHE A 45 -2.35 1.88 6.72
N ASN A 46 -1.61 1.10 7.52
CA ASN A 46 -1.89 -0.32 7.73
C ASN A 46 -3.26 -0.53 8.40
N ASP A 47 -3.65 0.35 9.31
CA ASP A 47 -4.95 0.29 9.99
C ASP A 47 -6.11 0.61 9.04
N LEU A 48 -5.95 1.55 8.11
CA LEU A 48 -6.91 1.78 7.02
C LEU A 48 -7.10 0.48 6.19
N LEU A 49 -6.00 -0.16 5.79
CA LEU A 49 -6.04 -1.38 4.98
C LEU A 49 -6.67 -2.57 5.71
N LYS A 50 -6.32 -2.78 6.98
CA LYS A 50 -6.91 -3.83 7.83
C LYS A 50 -8.37 -3.53 8.16
N GLY A 51 -8.71 -2.27 8.40
CA GLY A 51 -10.03 -1.83 8.84
C GLY A 51 -11.08 -1.93 7.74
N VAL A 52 -10.82 -1.31 6.59
CA VAL A 52 -11.79 -1.20 5.49
C VAL A 52 -11.78 -2.45 4.62
N PHE A 53 -10.59 -2.88 4.18
CA PHE A 53 -10.46 -3.93 3.18
C PHE A 53 -10.23 -5.31 3.79
N LYS A 54 -10.04 -5.39 5.12
CA LYS A 54 -9.76 -6.63 5.85
C LYS A 54 -8.52 -7.37 5.34
N TYR A 55 -7.56 -6.62 4.77
CA TYR A 55 -6.31 -7.19 4.29
C TYR A 55 -5.45 -7.70 5.44
N LYS A 56 -4.76 -8.82 5.20
CA LYS A 56 -3.74 -9.36 6.09
C LYS A 56 -2.44 -8.58 5.91
N VAL A 57 -2.35 -7.44 6.59
CA VAL A 57 -1.17 -6.58 6.58
C VAL A 57 -0.24 -6.95 7.73
N LYS A 58 0.99 -7.36 7.42
CA LYS A 58 1.99 -7.75 8.43
C LYS A 58 3.41 -7.38 7.98
N PRO A 59 4.30 -7.03 8.92
CA PRO A 59 5.72 -7.00 8.63
C PRO A 59 6.20 -8.42 8.30
N THR A 60 7.19 -8.52 7.43
CA THR A 60 7.99 -9.73 7.22
C THR A 60 9.36 -9.53 7.84
N LYS A 61 10.28 -10.50 7.70
CA LYS A 61 11.65 -10.36 8.21
C LYS A 61 12.40 -9.14 7.67
N ARG A 62 11.98 -8.58 6.53
CA ARG A 62 12.69 -7.52 5.81
C ARG A 62 11.81 -6.38 5.32
N ILE A 63 10.49 -6.51 5.40
CA ILE A 63 9.54 -5.57 4.84
C ILE A 63 8.65 -5.10 5.98
N ASP A 64 8.61 -3.80 6.23
CA ASP A 64 7.87 -3.24 7.36
C ASP A 64 6.36 -3.32 7.16
N SER A 65 5.90 -3.27 5.91
CA SER A 65 4.49 -3.51 5.57
C SER A 65 4.31 -4.30 4.27
N ALA A 66 3.53 -5.36 4.35
CA ALA A 66 3.16 -6.19 3.22
C ALA A 66 1.73 -6.71 3.36
N ILE A 67 1.01 -6.83 2.24
CA ILE A 67 -0.27 -7.54 2.17
C ILE A 67 0.02 -9.00 1.78
N LEU A 68 -0.46 -9.93 2.61
CA LEU A 68 -0.31 -11.36 2.38
C LEU A 68 -1.65 -11.97 1.95
N ASN A 69 -1.59 -13.02 1.13
CA ASN A 69 -2.76 -13.85 0.88
C ASN A 69 -3.00 -14.90 1.98
N ASP A 70 -4.03 -15.72 1.78
CA ASP A 70 -4.44 -16.76 2.72
C ASP A 70 -3.34 -17.82 2.97
N ASN A 71 -2.43 -17.99 2.01
CA ASN A 71 -1.28 -18.91 2.11
C ASN A 71 -0.01 -18.26 2.69
N ASP A 72 -0.14 -17.08 3.32
CA ASP A 72 0.97 -16.31 3.88
C ASP A 72 2.04 -15.92 2.83
N LYS A 73 1.67 -15.81 1.55
CA LYS A 73 2.54 -15.28 0.50
C LYS A 73 2.32 -13.79 0.33
N VAL A 74 3.41 -13.03 0.22
CA VAL A 74 3.36 -11.59 -0.04
C VAL A 74 2.80 -11.35 -1.44
N GLU A 75 1.75 -10.54 -1.53
CA GLU A 75 1.16 -10.10 -2.80
C GLU A 75 1.41 -8.61 -3.07
N VAL A 76 1.52 -7.79 -2.03
CA VAL A 76 1.84 -6.37 -2.16
C VAL A 76 2.92 -6.00 -1.16
N ILE A 77 3.93 -5.28 -1.62
CA ILE A 77 4.98 -4.69 -0.80
C ILE A 77 4.66 -3.20 -0.67
N ILE A 78 4.65 -2.68 0.55
CA ILE A 78 4.36 -1.28 0.85
C ILE A 78 5.60 -0.69 1.50
N GLU A 79 6.18 0.31 0.84
CA GLU A 79 7.31 1.08 1.32
C GLU A 79 6.84 2.49 1.65
N PHE A 80 6.73 2.78 2.94
CA PHE A 80 6.25 4.06 3.44
C PHE A 80 7.45 4.94 3.80
N LYS A 81 7.45 6.21 3.40
CA LYS A 81 8.47 7.19 3.83
C LYS A 81 7.85 8.38 4.54
N ALA A 82 8.55 8.84 5.58
CA ALA A 82 8.17 10.05 6.29
C ALA A 82 8.49 11.32 5.48
N LEU A 83 7.63 12.34 5.61
CA LEU A 83 7.82 13.62 4.91
C LEU A 83 9.10 14.38 5.32
N LYS A 84 9.64 14.10 6.51
CA LYS A 84 10.86 14.74 7.02
C LYS A 84 12.12 14.45 6.18
N ASN A 85 12.11 13.37 5.40
CA ASN A 85 13.23 12.95 4.55
C ASN A 85 12.81 12.95 3.07
N PRO A 86 12.59 14.13 2.45
CA PRO A 86 12.07 14.20 1.08
C PRO A 86 13.01 13.60 0.01
N ASN A 87 14.27 13.34 0.35
CA ASN A 87 15.23 12.70 -0.55
C ASN A 87 15.13 11.17 -0.57
N GLU A 88 14.35 10.57 0.34
CA GLU A 88 14.12 9.11 0.35
C GLU A 88 12.97 8.69 -0.57
N PHE A 89 12.14 9.63 -1.04
CA PHE A 89 10.95 9.36 -1.84
C PHE A 89 11.06 9.84 -3.29
N ILE A 90 10.26 9.25 -4.19
CA ILE A 90 10.31 9.53 -5.63
C ILE A 90 9.94 10.98 -5.93
N LYS A 91 10.67 11.58 -6.87
CA LYS A 91 10.39 12.90 -7.42
C LYS A 91 10.22 12.77 -8.93
N LYS A 92 9.54 13.76 -9.53
CA LYS A 92 9.37 13.80 -10.98
C LYS A 92 10.73 13.75 -11.68
N GLY A 93 10.97 12.69 -12.45
CA GLY A 93 12.22 12.49 -13.18
C GLY A 93 13.38 11.90 -12.38
N ASP A 94 13.17 11.52 -11.12
CA ASP A 94 14.19 10.90 -10.27
C ASP A 94 13.63 9.69 -9.51
N LEU A 95 14.09 8.50 -9.92
CA LEU A 95 13.81 7.22 -9.30
C LEU A 95 14.97 6.71 -8.43
N ASN A 96 16.11 7.42 -8.41
CA ASN A 96 17.32 7.00 -7.69
C ASN A 96 17.23 7.38 -6.21
N VAL A 97 16.20 6.85 -5.55
CA VAL A 97 15.81 7.20 -4.19
C VAL A 97 15.61 5.94 -3.37
N LYS A 98 15.78 6.07 -2.06
CA LYS A 98 15.79 4.94 -1.13
C LYS A 98 14.52 4.08 -1.22
N ALA A 99 13.33 4.69 -1.24
CA ALA A 99 12.06 3.95 -1.29
C ALA A 99 11.97 3.02 -2.51
N PHE A 100 12.40 3.49 -3.68
CA PHE A 100 12.39 2.67 -4.89
C PHE A 100 13.40 1.52 -4.81
N HIS A 101 14.61 1.79 -4.30
CA HIS A 101 15.66 0.80 -4.16
C HIS A 101 15.28 -0.30 -3.16
N GLU A 102 14.71 0.07 -2.01
CA GLU A 102 14.23 -0.86 -0.98
C GLU A 102 13.09 -1.72 -1.52
N SER A 103 12.08 -1.13 -2.16
CA SER A 103 10.98 -1.88 -2.79
C SER A 103 11.45 -2.86 -3.85
N LEU A 104 12.38 -2.45 -4.72
CA LEU A 104 12.96 -3.33 -5.74
C LEU A 104 13.79 -4.45 -5.10
N PHE A 105 14.56 -4.15 -4.07
CA PHE A 105 15.33 -5.13 -3.33
C PHE A 105 14.42 -6.20 -2.70
N TYR A 106 13.33 -5.79 -2.07
CA TYR A 106 12.35 -6.71 -1.48
C TYR A 106 11.63 -7.55 -2.53
N TYR A 107 11.24 -6.95 -3.66
CA TYR A 107 10.72 -7.68 -4.81
C TYR A 107 11.67 -8.79 -5.25
N LEU A 108 12.95 -8.47 -5.46
CA LEU A 108 13.94 -9.44 -5.91
C LEU A 108 14.16 -10.57 -4.90
N ILE A 109 14.13 -10.28 -3.59
CA ILE A 109 14.21 -11.29 -2.54
C ILE A 109 13.03 -12.26 -2.61
N GLU A 110 11.80 -11.75 -2.69
CA GLU A 110 10.59 -12.57 -2.79
C GLU A 110 10.62 -13.45 -4.04
N ARG A 111 11.00 -12.89 -5.19
CA ARG A 111 11.14 -13.64 -6.45
C ARG A 111 12.24 -14.71 -6.36
N LYS A 112 13.40 -14.39 -5.78
CA LYS A 112 14.49 -15.35 -5.55
C LYS A 112 14.05 -16.51 -4.65
N ASN A 113 13.15 -16.25 -3.70
CA ASN A 113 12.56 -17.26 -2.81
C ASN A 113 11.36 -17.99 -3.43
N GLY A 114 11.08 -17.79 -4.73
CA GLY A 114 10.04 -18.49 -5.48
C GLY A 114 8.63 -17.93 -5.32
N ASN A 115 8.46 -16.72 -4.76
CA ASN A 115 7.14 -16.10 -4.66
C ASN A 115 6.70 -15.49 -6.01
N ASN A 116 5.81 -16.20 -6.71
CA ASN A 116 5.20 -15.75 -7.96
C ASN A 116 3.88 -14.99 -7.78
N ASN A 117 3.46 -14.69 -6.55
CA ASN A 117 2.16 -14.06 -6.24
C ASN A 117 2.21 -12.53 -6.11
N LEU A 118 3.39 -11.92 -6.23
CA LEU A 118 3.54 -10.46 -6.18
C LEU A 118 2.73 -9.78 -7.29
N LYS A 119 1.87 -8.84 -6.89
CA LYS A 119 0.98 -8.05 -7.76
C LYS A 119 1.45 -6.61 -7.87
N HIS A 120 1.80 -5.97 -6.74
CA HIS A 120 2.11 -4.55 -6.70
C HIS A 120 3.26 -4.19 -5.76
N LEU A 121 3.96 -3.12 -6.11
CA LEU A 121 4.84 -2.34 -5.25
C LEU A 121 4.16 -0.99 -5.01
N ILE A 122 3.91 -0.64 -3.76
CA ILE A 122 3.32 0.64 -3.37
C ILE A 122 4.38 1.43 -2.64
N LEU A 123 4.73 2.59 -3.18
CA LEU A 123 5.55 3.60 -2.52
C LEU A 123 4.58 4.67 -2.03
N ALA A 124 4.59 4.95 -0.72
CA ALA A 124 3.64 5.88 -0.13
C ALA A 124 4.29 6.88 0.83
N THR A 125 3.66 8.03 0.95
CA THR A 125 3.81 8.95 2.08
C THR A 125 2.41 9.33 2.56
N ILE A 126 2.30 10.07 3.67
CA ILE A 126 1.01 10.60 4.12
C ILE A 126 0.40 11.64 3.14
N LYS A 127 1.21 12.21 2.23
CA LYS A 127 0.79 13.28 1.32
C LYS A 127 0.59 12.80 -0.12
N GLU A 128 1.36 11.80 -0.54
CA GLU A 128 1.36 11.27 -1.90
C GLU A 128 0.72 9.86 -1.94
N LEU A 129 -0.60 9.80 -1.75
CA LEU A 129 -1.46 8.61 -1.90
C LEU A 129 -2.26 8.62 -3.20
#